data_AF-A0A811NW33-F1
#
_entry.id   AF-A0A811NW33-F1
#
_cell.length_a   1.000
_cell.length_b   1.000
_cell.length_c   1.000
_cell.angle_alpha   90.00
_cell.angle_beta   90.00
_cell.angle_gamma   90.00
#
_symmetry.space_group_name_H-M   'P 1'
#
loop_
_entity.id
_entity.type
_entity.pdbx_description
1 polymer ?
#
loop_
_entity_poly.entity_id
_entity_poly.type
_entity_poly.pdbx_seq_one_letter_code
_entity_poly.pdbx_strand_id
1 'polypeptide(L)' 'MKEYLPPVGPTPLHVNPIFEIGPVEPRFSEWLVFEGISVDESGKQHFLDASVAYKRAVLNAIEYLSRFGYS' A
#
# COMPACT_ATOMS: atom_id res chain seq x y z
N MET A 1 -24.44 -20.94 22.12
CA MET A 1 -23.73 -20.53 20.89
C MET A 1 -22.58 -19.65 21.35
N LYS A 2 -21.32 -20.09 21.22
CA LYS A 2 -20.17 -19.30 21.69
C LYS A 2 -20.06 -18.06 20.81
N GLU A 3 -20.19 -16.89 21.41
CA GLU A 3 -20.02 -15.59 20.76
C GLU A 3 -18.58 -15.50 20.24
N TYR A 4 -18.38 -15.34 18.93
CA TYR A 4 -17.05 -15.17 18.36
C TYR A 4 -16.50 -13.81 18.80
N LEU A 5 -15.56 -13.82 19.73
CA LEU A 5 -14.80 -12.63 20.12
C LEU A 5 -13.63 -12.40 19.15
N PRO A 6 -13.35 -11.14 18.79
CA PRO A 6 -12.78 -10.87 17.50
C PRO A 6 -11.36 -10.26 17.59
N PRO A 7 -10.62 -10.18 16.48
CA PRO A 7 -9.23 -10.63 16.39
C PRO A 7 -8.10 -9.92 17.13
N VAL A 8 -8.25 -8.73 17.71
CA VAL A 8 -7.28 -8.25 18.72
C VAL A 8 -7.95 -7.25 19.64
N GLY A 9 -7.68 -7.33 20.95
CA GLY A 9 -8.02 -6.28 21.91
C GLY A 9 -8.89 -6.76 23.08
N PRO A 10 -8.71 -6.19 24.29
CA PRO A 10 -9.40 -6.65 25.50
C PRO A 10 -10.88 -6.25 25.54
N THR A 11 -11.31 -5.36 24.64
CA THR A 11 -12.70 -4.89 24.56
C THR A 11 -13.23 -5.02 23.13
N PRO A 12 -14.56 -5.08 22.93
CA PRO A 12 -15.19 -5.13 21.60
C PRO A 12 -14.81 -3.96 20.66
N LEU A 13 -14.31 -2.84 21.19
CA LEU A 13 -13.90 -1.67 20.40
C LEU A 13 -12.48 -1.75 19.84
N HIS A 14 -11.64 -2.64 20.37
CA HIS A 14 -10.25 -2.77 19.93
C HIS A 14 -10.07 -3.79 18.81
N VAL A 15 -11.17 -4.45 18.46
CA VAL A 15 -11.26 -5.54 17.51
C VAL A 15 -10.96 -5.07 16.09
N ASN A 16 -9.87 -5.59 15.52
CA ASN A 16 -9.60 -5.46 14.09
C ASN A 16 -10.09 -6.70 13.33
N PRO A 17 -10.78 -6.57 12.19
CA PRO A 17 -11.21 -7.73 11.40
C PRO A 17 -10.00 -8.49 10.84
N ILE A 18 -10.15 -9.81 10.72
CA ILE A 18 -9.22 -10.69 9.99
C ILE A 18 -9.96 -11.35 8.86
N PHE A 19 -9.25 -11.68 7.79
CA PHE A 19 -9.79 -12.36 6.63
C PHE A 19 -8.79 -13.39 6.11
N GLU A 20 -9.30 -14.45 5.51
CA GLU A 20 -8.53 -15.40 4.70
C GLU A 20 -8.71 -15.03 3.23
N ILE A 21 -7.63 -15.11 2.46
CA ILE A 21 -7.69 -14.91 1.01
C ILE A 21 -8.32 -16.11 0.31
N GLY A 22 -8.88 -15.88 -0.88
CA GLY A 22 -9.40 -16.97 -1.73
C GLY A 22 -8.28 -17.91 -2.20
N PRO A 23 -8.62 -19.15 -2.63
CA PRO A 23 -7.64 -20.18 -2.97
C PRO A 23 -6.84 -19.92 -4.26
N VAL A 24 -7.17 -18.89 -5.05
CA VAL A 24 -6.54 -18.58 -6.33
C VAL A 24 -6.04 -17.14 -6.32
N GLU A 25 -4.73 -16.97 -6.48
CA GLU A 25 -4.07 -15.67 -6.64
C GLU A 25 -3.42 -15.56 -8.04
N PRO A 26 -3.50 -14.39 -8.70
CA PRO A 26 -2.72 -14.15 -9.91
C PRO A 26 -1.22 -14.06 -9.56
N ARG A 27 -0.41 -14.96 -10.12
CA ARG A 27 1.05 -14.99 -9.89
C ARG A 27 1.77 -14.37 -11.08
N PHE A 28 2.18 -13.11 -10.95
CA PHE A 28 3.07 -12.46 -11.91
C PHE A 28 4.53 -12.69 -11.50
N SER A 29 5.39 -13.00 -12.46
CA SER A 29 6.82 -13.28 -12.23
C SER A 29 7.74 -12.10 -12.56
N GLU A 30 7.30 -11.19 -13.43
CA GLU A 30 8.09 -10.07 -13.92
C GLU A 30 7.47 -8.75 -13.43
N TRP A 31 8.22 -8.03 -12.61
CA TRP A 31 7.77 -6.80 -11.98
C TRP A 31 8.64 -5.63 -12.41
N LEU A 32 8.02 -4.53 -12.80
CA LEU A 32 8.71 -3.25 -12.93
C LEU A 32 8.53 -2.49 -11.62
N VAL A 33 9.65 -2.21 -10.93
CA VAL A 33 9.64 -1.60 -9.60
C VAL A 33 9.98 -0.12 -9.71
N PHE A 34 9.15 0.71 -9.08
CA PHE A 34 9.37 2.14 -8.93
C PHE A 34 9.56 2.49 -7.46
N GLU A 35 10.56 3.30 -7.18
CA GLU A 35 10.91 3.70 -5.82
C GLU A 35 10.50 5.14 -5.56
N GLY A 36 10.24 5.44 -4.28
CA GLY A 36 9.95 6.76 -3.79
C GLY A 36 10.49 6.93 -2.38
N ILE A 37 10.85 8.16 -2.04
CA ILE A 37 11.41 8.54 -0.75
C ILE A 37 10.48 9.54 -0.06
N SER A 38 10.63 9.70 1.25
CA SER A 38 9.84 10.63 2.08
C SER A 38 10.22 12.10 1.83
N VAL A 39 10.22 12.52 0.57
CA VAL A 39 10.44 13.90 0.12
C VAL A 39 9.26 14.28 -0.77
N ASP A 40 8.57 15.37 -0.42
CA ASP A 40 7.40 15.81 -1.18
C ASP A 40 7.76 16.52 -2.49
N GLU A 41 6.74 16.88 -3.27
CA GLU A 41 6.91 17.56 -4.56
C GLU A 41 7.50 18.96 -4.46
N SER A 42 7.45 19.57 -3.27
CA SER A 42 8.07 20.86 -3.00
C SER A 42 9.53 20.72 -2.57
N GLY A 43 10.07 19.50 -2.50
CA GLY A 43 11.42 19.21 -2.06
C GLY A 43 11.60 19.20 -0.54
N LYS A 44 10.52 19.23 0.25
CA LYS A 44 10.61 19.17 1.71
C LYS A 44 10.79 17.72 2.16
N GLN A 45 11.79 17.51 3.01
CA GLN A 45 12.07 16.24 3.66
C GLN A 45 11.05 15.97 4.78
N HIS A 46 10.51 14.75 4.80
CA HIS A 46 9.68 14.19 5.87
C HIS A 46 10.44 13.07 6.58
N PHE A 47 10.07 12.79 7.82
CA PHE A 47 10.72 11.76 8.63
C PHE A 47 9.89 10.47 8.64
N LEU A 48 10.40 9.42 7.98
CA LEU A 48 9.78 8.09 7.92
C LEU A 48 8.31 8.10 7.45
N ASP A 49 7.98 9.00 6.55
CA ASP A 49 6.63 9.08 5.97
C ASP A 49 6.52 8.13 4.76
N ALA A 50 5.87 6.97 4.99
CA ALA A 50 5.61 5.98 3.97
C ALA A 50 4.54 6.42 2.95
N SER A 51 3.63 7.32 3.34
CA SER A 51 2.57 7.82 2.44
C SER A 51 3.16 8.72 1.37
N VAL A 52 4.07 9.63 1.78
CA VAL A 52 4.81 10.49 0.84
C VAL A 52 5.71 9.63 -0.05
N ALA A 53 6.44 8.68 0.53
CA ALA A 53 7.29 7.76 -0.25
C ALA A 53 6.49 6.99 -1.30
N TYR A 54 5.34 6.42 -0.92
CA TYR A 54 4.48 5.70 -1.86
C TYR A 54 3.93 6.61 -2.96
N LYS A 55 3.48 7.83 -2.61
CA LYS A 55 3.02 8.82 -3.61
C LYS A 55 4.11 9.12 -4.65
N ARG A 56 5.36 9.28 -4.22
CA ARG A 56 6.50 9.51 -5.13
C ARG A 56 6.77 8.32 -6.03
N ALA A 57 6.71 7.09 -5.50
CA ALA A 57 6.86 5.88 -6.30
C ALA A 57 5.78 5.79 -7.40
N VAL A 58 4.53 6.10 -7.06
CA VAL A 58 3.40 6.09 -8.01
C VAL A 58 3.55 7.18 -9.07
N LEU A 59 3.97 8.40 -8.71
CA LEU A 59 4.22 9.46 -9.70
C LEU A 59 5.34 9.10 -10.68
N ASN A 60 6.40 8.44 -10.21
CA ASN A 60 7.46 7.92 -11.09
C ASN A 60 6.92 6.84 -12.05
N ALA A 61 6.02 5.97 -11.57
CA ALA A 61 5.38 4.96 -12.41
C ALA A 61 4.47 5.60 -13.48
N ILE A 62 3.69 6.62 -13.12
CA ILE A 62 2.82 7.36 -14.05
C ILE A 62 3.68 8.05 -15.13
N GLU A 63 4.76 8.72 -14.74
CA GLU A 63 5.68 9.38 -15.67
C GLU A 63 6.39 8.39 -16.59
N TYR A 64 6.66 7.17 -16.12
CA TYR A 64 7.20 6.12 -17.00
C TYR A 64 6.16 5.67 -18.03
N LEU A 65 4.92 5.41 -17.61
CA LEU A 65 3.85 4.95 -18.49
C LEU A 65 3.41 6.03 -19.48
N SER A 66 3.44 7.30 -19.10
CA SER A 66 3.05 8.42 -19.97
C SER A 66 3.92 8.49 -21.24
N ARG A 67 5.19 8.08 -21.15
CA ARG A 67 6.12 8.01 -22.29
C ARG A 67 5.72 6.99 -23.35
N PHE A 68 4.84 6.05 -23.02
CA PHE A 68 4.29 5.06 -23.96
C PHE A 68 2.92 5.47 -24.54
N GLY A 69 2.47 6.70 -24.27
CA GLY A 69 1.21 7.25 -24.82
C GLY A 69 -0.03 7.00 -23.96
N TYR A 70 0.14 6.56 -22.72
CA TYR A 70 -0.97 6.45 -21.75
C TYR A 70 -1.26 7.82 -21.10
N SER A 71 -2.56 8.15 -20.94
CA SER A 71 -3.05 9.42 -20.38
C SER A 71 -3.77 9.24 -19.05
#